data_AF-A0A1H0REZ5-F1
#
_entry.id   AF-A0A1H0REZ5-F1
#
_cell.length_a   1.000
_cell.length_b   1.000
_cell.length_c   1.000
_cell.angle_alpha   90.00
_cell.angle_beta   90.00
_cell.angle_gamma   90.00
#
_symmetry.space_group_name_H-M   'P 1'
#
loop_
_entity.id
_entity.type
_entity.pdbx_description
1 polymer ?
#
loop_
_entity_poly.entity_id
_entity_poly.type
_entity_poly.pdbx_seq_one_letter_code
_entity_poly.pdbx_strand_id
1 'polypeptide(L)'
;MVFQAPDPVPAGQAFDVIAVNGRTPHELPDFVGEAAFTIQATGQDRLVTGSGSITGSVVRFHEKDVDHGGKDVRVWLISPTEPPGQFTARTSQ
;
A
#
# COMPACT_ATOMS: atom_id res chain seq x y z
N MET A 1 1.01 29.62 -1.26
CA MET A 1 0.88 28.23 -1.74
C MET A 1 0.81 27.34 -0.52
N VAL A 2 -0.33 26.70 -0.27
CA VAL A 2 -0.49 25.73 0.82
C VAL A 2 0.00 24.39 0.29
N PHE A 3 1.14 23.94 0.79
CA PHE A 3 1.60 22.57 0.60
C PHE A 3 0.68 21.68 1.44
N GLN A 4 -0.33 21.05 0.82
CA GLN A 4 -1.01 19.93 1.48
C GLN A 4 0.00 18.79 1.55
N ALA A 5 0.69 18.68 2.68
CA ALA A 5 1.43 17.48 2.99
C ALA A 5 0.42 16.31 2.95
N PRO A 6 0.72 15.20 2.25
CA PRO A 6 -0.12 14.02 2.30
C PRO A 6 -0.31 13.65 3.77
N ASP A 7 -1.55 13.32 4.16
CA ASP A 7 -1.93 13.09 5.56
C ASP A 7 -0.84 12.32 6.31
N PRO A 8 -0.46 12.76 7.53
CA PRO A 8 0.62 12.14 8.27
C PRO A 8 0.20 10.71 8.65
N VAL A 9 0.61 9.76 7.81
CA VAL A 9 0.55 8.34 8.12
C VAL A 9 1.62 8.09 9.18
N PRO A 10 1.26 7.79 10.44
CA PRO A 10 2.25 7.50 11.47
C PRO A 10 3.07 6.27 11.04
N ALA A 11 4.40 6.41 11.06
CA ALA A 11 5.31 5.33 10.71
C ALA A 11 5.05 4.12 11.62
N GLY A 12 4.86 2.94 11.03
CA GLY A 12 4.65 1.68 11.74
C GLY A 12 3.19 1.31 12.03
N GLN A 13 2.21 2.17 11.75
CA GLN A 13 0.80 1.76 11.79
C GLN A 13 0.49 0.83 10.63
N ALA A 14 -0.14 -0.31 10.94
CA ALA A 14 -0.68 -1.23 9.95
C ALA A 14 -2.08 -0.76 9.56
N PHE A 15 -2.33 -0.70 8.25
CA PHE A 15 -3.61 -0.37 7.66
C PHE A 15 -4.15 -1.59 6.94
N ASP A 16 -5.44 -1.87 7.10
CA ASP A 16 -6.10 -2.94 6.38
C ASP A 16 -6.16 -2.64 4.89
N VAL A 17 -5.79 -3.62 4.09
CA VAL A 17 -5.90 -3.56 2.63
C VAL A 17 -7.24 -4.14 2.22
N ILE A 18 -8.12 -3.29 1.71
CA ILE A 18 -9.50 -3.66 1.38
C ILE A 18 -9.68 -4.00 -0.12
N ALA A 19 -8.77 -3.53 -0.97
CA ALA A 19 -8.78 -3.82 -2.40
C ALA A 19 -7.37 -3.80 -3.00
N VAL A 20 -7.17 -4.58 -4.06
CA VAL A 20 -6.01 -4.55 -4.97
C VAL A 20 -6.52 -4.61 -6.40
N ASN A 21 -6.08 -3.70 -7.27
CA ASN A 21 -6.54 -3.54 -8.65
C ASN A 21 -8.08 -3.54 -8.79
N GLY A 22 -8.79 -2.94 -7.82
CA GLY A 22 -10.25 -2.88 -7.79
C GLY A 22 -10.98 -4.17 -7.38
N ARG A 23 -10.26 -5.21 -6.95
CA ARG A 23 -10.82 -6.46 -6.42
C ARG A 23 -10.39 -6.73 -4.98
N THR A 24 -11.10 -7.60 -4.28
CA THR A 24 -10.67 -8.09 -2.96
C THR A 24 -9.37 -8.88 -3.12
N PRO A 25 -8.32 -8.56 -2.34
CA PRO A 25 -7.05 -9.30 -2.42
C PRO A 25 -7.23 -10.74 -1.97
N HIS A 26 -6.53 -11.67 -2.61
CA HIS A 26 -6.65 -13.10 -2.33
C HIS A 26 -5.31 -13.70 -1.90
N GLU A 27 -4.21 -13.24 -2.50
CA GLU A 27 -2.87 -13.74 -2.25
C GLU A 27 -1.79 -12.64 -2.39
N LEU A 28 -0.63 -12.82 -1.75
CA LEU A 28 0.48 -11.84 -1.85
C LEU A 28 0.92 -11.53 -3.29
N PRO A 29 0.96 -12.50 -4.22
CA PRO A 29 1.26 -12.23 -5.63
C PRO A 29 0.36 -11.19 -6.30
N ASP A 30 -0.86 -10.93 -5.78
CA ASP A 30 -1.75 -9.89 -6.31
C ASP A 30 -1.14 -8.47 -6.26
N PHE A 31 -0.17 -8.27 -5.36
CA PHE A 31 0.49 -6.99 -5.14
C PHE A 31 1.82 -6.86 -5.91
N VAL A 32 2.22 -7.86 -6.69
CA VAL A 32 3.51 -7.90 -7.38
C VAL A 32 3.42 -7.27 -8.77
N GLY A 33 4.47 -6.55 -9.17
CA GLY A 33 4.47 -5.77 -10.40
C GLY A 33 3.74 -4.45 -10.22
N GLU A 34 3.28 -3.85 -11.31
CA GLU A 34 2.46 -2.64 -11.26
C GLU A 34 1.07 -2.98 -10.73
N ALA A 35 0.73 -2.41 -9.58
CA ALA A 35 -0.57 -2.61 -8.95
C ALA A 35 -1.04 -1.35 -8.23
N ALA A 36 -2.31 -1.32 -7.89
CA ALA A 36 -2.92 -0.28 -7.09
C ALA A 36 -3.72 -0.92 -5.96
N PHE A 37 -3.42 -0.62 -4.70
CA PHE A 37 -4.18 -1.15 -3.57
C PHE A 37 -4.79 -0.04 -2.73
N THR A 38 -5.94 -0.33 -2.12
CA THR A 38 -6.65 0.60 -1.26
C THR A 38 -6.47 0.18 0.18
N ILE A 39 -6.00 1.12 1.00
CA ILE A 39 -5.93 0.95 2.46
C ILE A 39 -7.07 1.69 3.14
N GLN A 40 -7.57 1.12 4.21
CA GLN A 40 -8.50 1.80 5.10
C GLN A 40 -7.69 2.56 6.16
N ALA A 41 -7.48 3.86 5.95
CA ALA A 41 -6.89 4.76 6.94
C ALA A 41 -7.99 5.34 7.83
N THR A 42 -7.63 5.85 9.01
CA THR A 42 -8.59 6.34 10.03
C THR A 42 -9.55 7.37 9.46
N GLY A 43 -10.74 6.92 9.05
CA GLY A 43 -11.82 7.75 8.52
C GLY A 43 -11.86 7.91 7.00
N GLN A 44 -10.85 7.50 6.24
CA GLN A 44 -10.85 7.59 4.77
C GLN A 44 -10.05 6.46 4.09
N ASP A 45 -10.58 6.02 2.94
CA ASP A 45 -9.90 5.07 2.06
C ASP A 45 -8.82 5.81 1.25
N ARG A 46 -7.62 5.24 1.21
CA ARG A 46 -6.49 5.79 0.43
C ARG A 46 -6.05 4.81 -0.62
N LEU A 47 -6.03 5.27 -1.87
CA LEU A 47 -5.45 4.54 -2.99
C LEU A 47 -3.93 4.72 -3.01
N VAL A 48 -3.20 3.61 -3.06
CA VAL A 48 -1.75 3.55 -3.20
C VAL A 48 -1.44 2.89 -4.53
N THR A 49 -0.76 3.61 -5.42
CA THR A 49 -0.37 3.12 -6.75
C THR A 49 1.15 3.00 -6.82
N GLY A 50 1.65 2.02 -7.56
CA GLY A 50 3.08 1.78 -7.62
C GLY A 50 3.46 0.38 -8.04
N SER A 51 4.60 -0.09 -7.56
CA SER A 51 5.16 -1.38 -7.97
C SER A 51 5.57 -2.24 -6.77
N GLY A 52 5.07 -3.47 -6.69
CA GLY A 52 5.42 -4.41 -5.65
C GLY A 52 6.39 -5.51 -6.07
N SER A 53 7.13 -6.02 -5.10
CA SER A 53 8.02 -7.17 -5.25
C SER A 53 8.03 -8.02 -3.98
N ILE A 54 7.96 -9.34 -4.12
CA ILE A 54 8.03 -10.26 -2.97
C ILE A 54 9.42 -10.17 -2.34
N THR A 55 9.46 -10.01 -1.02
CA THR A 55 10.68 -10.03 -0.20
C THR A 55 10.43 -10.93 1.00
N GLY A 56 10.86 -12.19 0.94
CA GLY A 56 10.57 -13.19 1.97
C GLY A 56 9.07 -13.51 2.03
N SER A 57 8.44 -13.29 3.17
CA SER A 57 7.01 -13.57 3.41
C SER A 57 6.11 -12.34 3.27
N VAL A 58 6.63 -11.24 2.73
CA VAL A 58 5.90 -9.97 2.56
C VAL A 58 6.10 -9.42 1.15
N VAL A 59 5.24 -8.49 0.72
CA VAL A 59 5.49 -7.69 -0.49
C VAL A 59 6.04 -6.33 -0.09
N ARG A 60 7.19 -5.99 -0.66
CA ARG A 60 7.75 -4.64 -0.62
C ARG A 60 7.19 -3.87 -1.80
N PHE A 61 6.36 -2.88 -1.51
CA PHE A 61 5.65 -2.09 -2.49
C PHE A 61 6.16 -0.66 -2.51
N HIS A 62 6.55 -0.18 -3.68
CA HIS A 62 7.06 1.15 -3.91
C HIS A 62 5.93 2.02 -4.44
N GLU A 63 5.38 2.90 -3.60
CA GLU A 63 4.40 3.91 -3.99
C GLU A 63 5.06 4.89 -4.96
N LYS A 64 4.43 5.08 -6.11
CA LYS A 64 4.83 6.05 -7.11
C LYS A 64 3.83 7.19 -7.13
N ASP A 65 4.33 8.43 -7.12
CA ASP A 65 3.48 9.58 -7.34
C ASP A 65 3.11 9.66 -8.82
N VAL A 66 1.91 9.21 -9.17
CA VAL A 66 1.44 9.28 -10.56
C VAL A 66 1.20 10.73 -11.02
N ASP A 67 0.89 11.64 -10.09
CA ASP A 67 0.64 13.06 -10.37
C ASP A 67 1.93 13.89 -10.55
N HIS A 68 3.04 13.48 -9.94
CA HIS A 68 4.34 14.19 -9.95
C HIS A 68 5.46 13.42 -10.66
N GLY A 69 5.13 12.66 -11.71
CA GLY A 69 6.12 12.11 -12.64
C GLY A 69 6.71 10.74 -12.26
N GLY A 70 6.02 9.95 -11.44
CA GLY A 70 6.33 8.55 -11.16
C GLY A 70 7.47 8.33 -10.18
N LYS A 71 7.85 9.36 -9.40
CA LYS A 71 8.90 9.25 -8.38
C LYS A 71 8.44 8.33 -7.25
N ASP A 72 9.35 7.47 -6.77
CA ASP A 72 9.14 6.71 -5.53
C ASP A 72 8.94 7.66 -4.35
N VAL A 73 7.72 7.67 -3.80
CA VAL A 73 7.33 8.53 -2.67
C VAL A 73 7.56 7.81 -1.36
N ARG A 74 7.17 6.54 -1.31
CA ARG A 74 7.08 5.78 -0.06
C ARG A 74 7.18 4.29 -0.31
N VAL A 75 7.77 3.56 0.64
CA VAL A 75 7.81 2.10 0.60
C VAL A 75 6.81 1.55 1.62
N TRP A 76 5.98 0.62 1.17
CA TRP A 76 5.01 -0.12 1.93
C TRP A 76 5.44 -1.57 2.07
N LEU A 77 5.21 -2.15 3.24
CA LEU A 77 5.36 -3.57 3.50
C LEU A 77 3.97 -4.17 3.68
N ILE A 78 3.58 -5.04 2.75
CA ILE A 78 2.30 -5.72 2.75
C ILE A 78 2.51 -7.12 3.32
N SER A 79 1.85 -7.41 4.44
CA SER A 79 1.94 -8.68 5.14
C SER A 79 0.58 -9.37 5.15
N PRO A 80 0.52 -10.69 4.96
CA PRO A 80 -0.72 -11.44 5.13
C PRO A 80 -1.10 -11.45 6.61
N THR A 81 -2.38 -11.44 6.90
CA THR A 81 -2.93 -11.61 8.26
C THR A 81 -3.81 -12.85 8.32
N GLU A 82 -4.18 -13.24 9.55
CA GLU A 82 -5.22 -14.24 9.76
C GLU A 82 -6.55 -13.51 9.96
N PRO A 83 -7.64 -13.89 9.26
CA PRO A 83 -7.80 -15.03 8.35
C PRO A 83 -7.19 -14.84 6.94
N PRO A 84 -6.94 -15.93 6.19
CA PRO A 84 -6.38 -15.86 4.84
C PRO A 84 -7.24 -15.01 3.89
N GLY A 85 -6.59 -14.26 3.01
CA GLY A 85 -7.23 -13.25 2.15
C GLY A 85 -7.30 -11.85 2.77
N GLN A 86 -6.88 -11.69 4.03
CA GLN A 86 -6.65 -10.37 4.63
C GLN A 86 -5.16 -10.00 4.59
N PHE A 87 -4.92 -8.71 4.37
CA PHE A 87 -3.57 -8.16 4.26
C PHE A 87 -3.52 -6.82 4.97
N THR A 88 -2.39 -6.54 5.58
CA THR A 88 -2.10 -5.23 6.17
C THR A 88 -0.91 -4.60 5.49
N ALA A 89 -0.99 -3.30 5.25
CA ALA A 89 0.08 -2.50 4.71
C ALA A 89 0.60 -1.55 5.78
N ARG A 90 1.92 -1.45 5.92
CA ARG A 90 2.57 -0.48 6.80
C ARG A 90 3.70 0.21 6.06
N THR A 91 3.95 1.47 6.40
CA THR A 91 5.07 2.22 5.80
C THR A 91 6.39 1.75 6.42
N SER A 92 7.37 1.38 5.58
CA SER A 92 8.75 1.24 6.02
C SER A 92 9.33 2.63 6.26
N GLN A 93 9.91 2.87 7.43
CA GLN A 93 10.68 4.08 7.69
C GLN A 93 11.99 4.08 6.90
#